data_AF-A0AAU0TBM6-F1
#
_entry.id   AF-A0AAU0TBM6-F1
#
_cell.length_a   1.000
_cell.length_b   1.000
_cell.length_c   1.000
_cell.angle_alpha   90.00
_cell.angle_beta   90.00
_cell.angle_gamma   90.00
#
_symmetry.space_group_name_H-M   'P 1'
#
loop_
_entity.id
_entity.type
_entity.pdbx_description
1 polymer ?
#
loop_
_entity_poly.entity_id
_entity_poly.type
_entity_poly.pdbx_seq_one_letter_code
_entity_poly.pdbx_strand_id
1 'polypeptide(L)'
;MQQIFSVLEKNKLFVVQKIQSFKGLPSRYVPRPTATYHYALQCSLHASLMRSTNEREAFLAKILDNDNAPAKGFLPAEVKALLNLDIPYAKSQVGSLDFFEPHYSGEGHLDPNTYLDGLSNSVDYIENFSESRRNFELAQINNTLTAMKFMYDHDKKLTTHNFREVDAINLNSLSLPDVIESIRRSQHENIKFLTTKISTELSNNGLWYGFHASPGGYIEYSELGEDLYYGLSGIIYGLVTIHHMTPIPTDGLLPLLNETYRRVVAKLDNQGSHLGGSHFGISSSILPLAICLKYFDDSRHMNC
;
A
#
# COMPACT_ATOMS: atom_id res chain seq x y z
N MET A 1 4.76 -20.89 -3.59
CA MET A 1 4.03 -19.79 -4.24
C MET A 1 3.98 -19.91 -5.76
N GLN A 2 5.11 -20.03 -6.48
CA GLN A 2 5.12 -20.13 -7.95
C GLN A 2 4.20 -21.24 -8.51
N GLN A 3 4.27 -22.45 -7.95
CA GLN A 3 3.41 -23.57 -8.38
C GLN A 3 1.91 -23.27 -8.22
N ILE A 4 1.51 -22.57 -7.17
CA ILE A 4 0.10 -22.19 -6.93
C ILE A 4 -0.36 -21.22 -8.02
N PHE A 5 0.42 -20.18 -8.30
CA PHE A 5 0.09 -19.22 -9.36
C PHE A 5 0.01 -19.86 -10.74
N SER A 6 0.90 -20.80 -11.07
CA SER A 6 0.82 -21.56 -12.32
C SER A 6 -0.44 -22.43 -12.41
N VAL A 7 -0.94 -22.96 -11.30
CA VAL A 7 -2.20 -23.73 -11.27
C VAL A 7 -3.40 -22.79 -11.50
N LEU A 8 -3.42 -21.63 -10.86
CA LEU A 8 -4.50 -20.64 -11.04
C LEU A 8 -4.61 -20.18 -12.48
N GLU A 9 -3.47 -19.87 -13.11
CA GLU A 9 -3.41 -19.40 -14.50
C GLU A 9 -3.92 -20.46 -15.50
N LYS A 10 -3.56 -21.73 -15.30
CA LYS A 10 -4.00 -22.83 -16.17
C LYS A 10 -5.47 -23.22 -15.98
N ASN A 11 -6.05 -22.95 -14.81
CA ASN A 11 -7.38 -23.46 -14.43
C ASN A 11 -8.38 -22.34 -14.10
N LYS A 12 -8.18 -21.12 -14.63
CA LYS A 12 -9.00 -19.94 -14.30
C LYS A 12 -10.51 -20.23 -14.30
N LEU A 13 -11.03 -20.79 -15.39
CA LEU A 13 -12.47 -21.08 -15.54
C LEU A 13 -12.98 -22.01 -14.42
N PHE A 14 -12.25 -23.08 -14.13
CA PHE A 14 -12.60 -24.02 -13.08
C PHE A 14 -12.56 -23.37 -11.69
N VAL A 15 -11.53 -22.56 -11.42
CA VAL A 15 -11.39 -21.83 -10.16
C VAL A 15 -12.52 -20.82 -9.97
N VAL A 16 -12.86 -20.05 -11.00
CA VAL A 16 -13.98 -19.09 -10.98
C VAL A 16 -15.29 -19.79 -10.70
N GLN A 17 -15.59 -20.89 -11.42
CA GLN A 17 -16.80 -21.69 -11.17
C GLN A 17 -16.83 -22.24 -9.73
N LYS A 18 -15.68 -22.67 -9.21
CA LYS A 18 -15.59 -23.17 -7.84
C LYS A 18 -15.82 -22.07 -6.82
N ILE A 19 -15.25 -20.88 -7.01
CA ILE A 19 -15.48 -19.70 -6.16
C ILE A 19 -16.96 -19.34 -6.17
N GLN A 20 -17.58 -19.24 -7.35
CA GLN A 20 -19.01 -18.93 -7.50
C GLN A 20 -19.91 -19.93 -6.78
N SER A 21 -19.51 -21.21 -6.71
CA SER A 21 -20.26 -22.25 -5.98
C SER A 21 -20.34 -22.00 -4.46
N PHE A 22 -19.51 -21.11 -3.91
CA PHE A 22 -19.54 -20.75 -2.48
C PHE A 22 -20.52 -19.62 -2.15
N LYS A 23 -21.20 -19.03 -3.14
CA LYS A 23 -22.19 -17.98 -2.90
C LYS A 23 -23.24 -18.41 -1.88
N GLY A 24 -23.53 -17.54 -0.91
CA GLY A 24 -24.50 -17.77 0.15
C GLY A 24 -23.99 -18.61 1.32
N LEU A 25 -22.77 -19.16 1.25
CA LEU A 25 -22.20 -19.86 2.40
C LEU A 25 -21.97 -18.89 3.56
N PRO A 26 -22.23 -19.34 4.81
CA PRO A 26 -21.97 -18.50 5.98
C PRO A 26 -20.48 -18.23 6.13
N SER A 27 -20.14 -16.98 6.41
CA SER A 27 -18.78 -16.53 6.68
C SER A 27 -18.74 -15.70 7.95
N ARG A 28 -17.57 -15.64 8.61
CA ARG A 28 -17.32 -14.69 9.69
C ARG A 28 -16.89 -13.38 9.06
N TYR A 29 -17.54 -12.29 9.45
CA TYR A 29 -17.07 -10.95 9.16
C TYR A 29 -16.37 -10.36 10.39
N VAL A 30 -15.29 -9.62 10.17
CA VAL A 30 -14.53 -8.97 11.25
C VAL A 30 -14.54 -7.46 10.97
N PRO A 31 -15.56 -6.73 11.47
CA PRO A 31 -15.73 -5.30 11.17
C PRO A 31 -14.58 -4.44 11.72
N ARG A 32 -13.93 -4.90 12.78
CA ARG A 32 -12.82 -4.23 13.44
C ARG A 32 -11.80 -5.25 13.98
N PRO A 33 -10.50 -4.91 14.03
CA PRO A 33 -9.51 -5.77 14.66
C PRO A 33 -9.90 -6.15 16.09
N THR A 34 -9.75 -7.44 16.42
CA THR A 34 -10.06 -7.96 17.77
C THR A 34 -9.29 -7.23 18.88
N ALA A 35 -8.07 -6.76 18.59
CA ALA A 35 -7.29 -5.97 19.53
C ALA A 35 -8.00 -4.67 19.94
N THR A 36 -8.70 -4.01 19.02
CA THR A 36 -9.45 -2.79 19.36
C THR A 36 -10.56 -3.07 20.37
N TYR A 37 -11.29 -4.17 20.19
CA TYR A 37 -12.29 -4.60 21.17
C TYR A 37 -11.66 -4.99 22.52
N HIS A 38 -10.51 -5.66 22.50
CA HIS A 38 -9.78 -5.99 23.71
C HIS A 38 -9.39 -4.74 24.52
N TYR A 39 -8.82 -3.74 23.87
CA TYR A 39 -8.46 -2.47 24.53
C TYR A 39 -9.69 -1.71 25.02
N ALA A 40 -10.75 -1.63 24.19
CA ALA A 40 -12.02 -1.02 24.59
C ALA A 40 -12.61 -1.68 25.84
N LEU A 41 -12.63 -3.02 25.86
CA LEU A 41 -13.09 -3.80 26.99
C LEU A 41 -12.25 -3.52 28.23
N GLN A 42 -10.92 -3.62 28.13
CA GLN A 42 -10.01 -3.38 29.24
C GLN A 42 -10.18 -1.99 29.84
N CYS A 43 -10.27 -0.95 29.02
CA CYS A 43 -10.53 0.42 29.49
C CYS A 43 -11.91 0.56 30.12
N SER A 44 -12.94 -0.11 29.59
CA SER A 44 -14.31 -0.06 30.12
C SER A 44 -14.46 -0.69 31.51
N LEU A 45 -13.50 -1.51 31.94
CA LEU A 45 -13.49 -2.18 33.25
C LEU A 45 -12.91 -1.29 34.36
N HIS A 46 -12.60 -0.01 34.09
CA HIS A 46 -12.15 0.92 35.10
C HIS A 46 -13.20 1.11 36.21
N ALA A 47 -12.76 1.21 37.46
CA ALA A 47 -13.65 1.27 38.63
C ALA A 47 -14.65 2.44 38.59
N SER A 48 -14.33 3.55 37.93
CA SER A 48 -15.29 4.65 37.75
C SER A 48 -16.43 4.27 36.81
N LEU A 49 -16.15 3.56 35.72
CA LEU A 49 -17.14 3.15 34.72
C LEU A 49 -17.97 1.97 35.21
N MET A 50 -17.36 1.05 35.96
CA MET A 50 -18.06 -0.12 36.52
C MET A 50 -19.11 0.23 37.59
N ARG A 51 -19.10 1.46 38.12
CA ARG A 51 -20.12 1.95 39.07
C ARG A 51 -21.46 2.27 38.40
N SER A 52 -21.45 2.52 37.08
CA SER A 52 -22.63 2.95 36.34
C SER A 52 -22.63 2.34 34.95
N THR A 53 -23.58 1.43 34.70
CA THR A 53 -23.76 0.80 33.37
C THR A 53 -23.92 1.85 32.28
N ASN A 54 -24.66 2.94 32.55
CA ASN A 54 -24.88 4.01 31.60
C ASN A 54 -23.59 4.77 31.25
N GLU A 55 -22.71 4.99 32.24
CA GLU A 55 -21.41 5.64 31.99
C GLU A 55 -20.49 4.71 31.19
N ARG A 56 -20.50 3.41 31.50
CA ARG A 56 -19.73 2.40 30.77
C ARG A 56 -20.21 2.27 29.32
N GLU A 57 -21.53 2.26 29.10
CA GLU A 57 -22.15 2.23 27.78
C GLU A 57 -21.79 3.48 26.96
N ALA A 58 -21.95 4.67 27.54
CA ALA A 58 -21.59 5.93 26.88
C ALA A 58 -20.09 6.00 26.54
N PHE A 59 -19.24 5.50 27.44
CA PHE A 59 -17.81 5.38 27.18
C PHE A 59 -17.53 4.46 25.99
N LEU A 60 -18.08 3.25 25.99
CA LEU A 60 -17.90 2.26 24.92
C LEU A 60 -18.40 2.78 23.57
N ALA A 61 -19.59 3.39 23.54
CA ALA A 61 -20.14 4.01 22.34
C ALA A 61 -19.18 5.06 21.79
N LYS A 62 -18.67 5.97 22.65
CA LYS A 62 -17.78 7.05 22.23
C LYS A 62 -16.43 6.57 21.67
N ILE A 63 -15.80 5.55 22.27
CA ILE A 63 -14.48 5.10 21.81
C ILE A 63 -14.54 4.23 20.56
N LEU A 64 -15.69 3.57 20.33
CA LEU A 64 -15.93 2.74 19.16
C LEU A 64 -16.51 3.53 17.98
N ASP A 65 -17.19 4.64 18.26
CA ASP A 65 -17.68 5.59 17.26
C ASP A 65 -16.49 6.36 16.66
N ASN A 66 -15.94 5.83 15.57
CA ASN A 66 -14.89 6.45 14.80
C ASN A 66 -15.21 6.36 13.31
N ASP A 67 -14.85 7.42 12.56
CA ASP A 67 -15.08 7.53 11.11
C ASP A 67 -14.38 6.42 10.30
N ASN A 68 -13.42 5.74 10.91
CA ASN A 68 -12.69 4.64 10.30
C ASN A 68 -13.42 3.29 10.41
N ALA A 69 -14.58 3.23 11.05
CA ALA A 69 -15.39 2.02 11.15
C ALA A 69 -16.16 1.80 9.83
N PRO A 70 -15.80 0.80 9.00
CA PRO A 70 -16.48 0.60 7.72
C PRO A 70 -17.94 0.13 7.89
N ALA A 71 -18.29 -0.38 9.07
CA ALA A 71 -19.52 -1.08 9.40
C ALA A 71 -20.64 -0.11 9.86
N LYS A 72 -21.44 0.40 8.92
CA LYS A 72 -22.59 1.27 9.23
C LYS A 72 -23.65 0.48 10.00
N GLY A 73 -24.14 1.05 11.11
CA GLY A 73 -25.24 0.48 11.91
C GLY A 73 -24.85 -0.60 12.93
N PHE A 74 -23.60 -1.09 12.92
CA PHE A 74 -23.19 -2.22 13.75
C PHE A 74 -22.81 -1.87 15.21
N LEU A 75 -22.54 -0.59 15.48
CA LEU A 75 -22.08 -0.08 16.77
C LEU A 75 -22.93 -0.54 17.98
N PRO A 76 -24.27 -0.55 17.93
CA PRO A 76 -25.08 -1.04 19.06
C PRO A 76 -24.78 -2.49 19.45
N ALA A 77 -24.54 -3.37 18.48
CA ALA A 77 -24.13 -4.75 18.75
C ALA A 77 -22.73 -4.80 19.37
N GLU A 78 -21.80 -3.97 18.90
CA GLU A 78 -20.44 -3.90 19.45
C GLU A 78 -20.47 -3.51 20.93
N VAL A 79 -21.21 -2.43 21.25
CA VAL A 79 -21.35 -1.93 22.62
C VAL A 79 -22.00 -2.98 23.52
N LYS A 80 -23.10 -3.60 23.06
CA LYS A 80 -23.82 -4.61 23.85
C LYS A 80 -22.98 -5.85 24.14
N ALA A 81 -22.18 -6.31 23.17
CA ALA A 81 -21.26 -7.42 23.40
C ALA A 81 -20.23 -7.08 24.48
N LEU A 82 -19.58 -5.92 24.38
CA LEU A 82 -18.55 -5.52 25.34
C LEU A 82 -19.10 -5.23 26.74
N LEU A 83 -20.33 -4.72 26.84
CA LEU A 83 -21.03 -4.61 28.13
C LEU A 83 -21.16 -5.97 28.81
N ASN A 84 -21.37 -7.04 28.05
CA ASN A 84 -21.42 -8.43 28.52
C ASN A 84 -20.06 -9.13 28.59
N LEU A 85 -18.96 -8.37 28.42
CA LEU A 85 -17.57 -8.87 28.44
C LEU A 85 -17.20 -9.79 27.26
N ASP A 86 -17.99 -9.74 26.18
CA ASP A 86 -17.76 -10.51 24.97
C ASP A 86 -17.14 -9.68 23.86
N ILE A 87 -16.43 -10.36 22.96
CA ILE A 87 -15.97 -9.79 21.70
C ILE A 87 -17.07 -10.02 20.65
N PRO A 88 -17.53 -8.97 19.92
CA PRO A 88 -18.56 -9.11 18.90
C PRO A 88 -18.22 -10.18 17.85
N TYR A 89 -19.21 -10.99 17.46
CA TYR A 89 -19.06 -12.02 16.44
C TYR A 89 -20.03 -11.79 15.27
N ALA A 90 -19.59 -11.03 14.27
CA ALA A 90 -20.40 -10.80 13.07
C ALA A 90 -20.39 -12.02 12.14
N LYS A 91 -21.57 -12.42 11.66
CA LYS A 91 -21.78 -13.39 10.59
C LYS A 91 -22.24 -12.68 9.33
N SER A 92 -21.73 -13.11 8.19
CA SER A 92 -22.14 -12.67 6.87
C SER A 92 -22.38 -13.87 5.96
N GLN A 93 -22.72 -13.61 4.70
CA GLN A 93 -22.77 -14.62 3.66
C GLN A 93 -21.78 -14.26 2.55
N VAL A 94 -21.17 -15.28 1.95
CA VAL A 94 -20.31 -15.11 0.77
C VAL A 94 -21.13 -14.49 -0.36
N GLY A 95 -20.66 -13.35 -0.88
CA GLY A 95 -21.39 -12.58 -1.88
C GLY A 95 -22.35 -11.54 -1.33
N SER A 96 -22.28 -11.23 -0.03
CA SER A 96 -23.07 -10.17 0.62
C SER A 96 -22.17 -9.10 1.25
N LEU A 97 -22.66 -7.86 1.24
CA LEU A 97 -22.10 -6.74 2.01
C LEU A 97 -22.79 -6.55 3.37
N ASP A 98 -23.87 -7.29 3.61
CA ASP A 98 -24.62 -7.30 4.85
C ASP A 98 -24.09 -8.37 5.81
N PHE A 99 -24.14 -8.04 7.09
CA PHE A 99 -23.73 -8.91 8.18
C PHE A 99 -24.52 -8.59 9.45
N PHE A 100 -24.48 -9.49 10.42
CA PHE A 100 -25.20 -9.32 11.67
C PHE A 100 -24.51 -10.03 12.83
N GLU A 101 -24.80 -9.60 14.05
CA GLU A 101 -24.39 -10.25 15.29
C GLU A 101 -25.56 -11.11 15.83
N PRO A 102 -25.40 -12.44 15.94
CA PRO A 102 -26.50 -13.34 16.30
C PRO A 102 -27.03 -13.23 17.74
N HIS A 103 -26.18 -12.90 18.71
CA HIS A 103 -26.50 -12.89 20.16
C HIS A 103 -26.97 -11.53 20.65
N TYR A 104 -26.46 -10.47 20.05
CA TYR A 104 -26.64 -9.09 20.45
C TYR A 104 -27.60 -8.32 19.52
N SER A 105 -28.08 -8.98 18.45
CA SER A 105 -29.15 -8.52 17.55
C SER A 105 -28.84 -7.18 16.88
N GLY A 106 -27.60 -7.00 16.41
CA GLY A 106 -27.23 -5.85 15.60
C GLY A 106 -26.96 -6.26 14.16
N GLU A 107 -27.40 -5.43 13.23
CA GLU A 107 -27.15 -5.56 11.81
C GLU A 107 -26.12 -4.53 11.38
N GLY A 108 -25.36 -4.85 10.35
CA GLY A 108 -24.41 -3.93 9.75
C GLY A 108 -24.29 -4.18 8.25
N HIS A 109 -23.90 -3.13 7.53
CA HIS A 109 -23.68 -3.22 6.09
C HIS A 109 -22.47 -2.37 5.69
N LEU A 110 -21.89 -2.73 4.55
CA LEU A 110 -20.90 -1.92 3.85
C LEU A 110 -21.55 -1.14 2.72
N ASP A 111 -21.03 0.05 2.43
CA ASP A 111 -21.51 0.89 1.34
C ASP A 111 -21.12 0.27 -0.02
N PRO A 112 -22.09 -0.09 -0.89
CA PRO A 112 -21.79 -0.71 -2.19
C PRO A 112 -21.07 0.23 -3.16
N ASN A 113 -21.09 1.54 -2.92
CA ASN A 113 -20.31 2.49 -3.73
C ASN A 113 -18.83 2.52 -3.33
N THR A 114 -18.50 2.01 -2.14
CA THR A 114 -17.12 2.03 -1.59
C THR A 114 -16.50 0.64 -1.57
N TYR A 115 -17.30 -0.41 -1.38
CA TYR A 115 -16.82 -1.77 -1.16
C TYR A 115 -17.40 -2.75 -2.18
N LEU A 116 -16.56 -3.69 -2.61
CA LEU A 116 -16.94 -4.88 -3.36
C LEU A 116 -17.08 -6.06 -2.40
N ASP A 117 -18.07 -6.93 -2.64
CA ASP A 117 -18.20 -8.14 -1.85
C ASP A 117 -17.03 -9.10 -2.14
N GLY A 118 -16.71 -9.94 -1.15
CA GLY A 118 -15.55 -10.83 -1.24
C GLY A 118 -15.64 -11.86 -2.37
N LEU A 119 -16.84 -12.25 -2.80
CA LEU A 119 -17.02 -13.21 -3.90
C LEU A 119 -16.69 -12.53 -5.23
N SER A 120 -17.31 -11.38 -5.51
CA SER A 120 -17.07 -10.60 -6.73
C SER A 120 -15.62 -10.18 -6.85
N ASN A 121 -15.02 -9.70 -5.75
CA ASN A 121 -13.60 -9.35 -5.71
C ASN A 121 -12.68 -10.56 -5.99
N SER A 122 -13.03 -11.74 -5.48
CA SER A 122 -12.25 -12.96 -5.74
C SER A 122 -12.37 -13.45 -7.18
N VAL A 123 -13.56 -13.32 -7.79
CA VAL A 123 -13.78 -13.67 -9.20
C VAL A 123 -12.98 -12.73 -10.10
N ASP A 124 -13.14 -11.41 -9.91
CA ASP A 124 -12.43 -10.38 -10.67
C ASP A 124 -10.91 -10.58 -10.58
N TYR A 125 -10.40 -10.88 -9.38
CA TYR A 125 -8.99 -11.18 -9.16
C TYR A 125 -8.48 -12.34 -10.03
N ILE A 126 -9.22 -13.46 -10.12
CA ILE A 126 -8.80 -14.63 -10.90
C ILE A 126 -8.93 -14.38 -12.40
N GLU A 127 -10.01 -13.71 -12.83
CA GLU A 127 -10.23 -13.36 -14.24
C GLU A 127 -9.11 -12.46 -14.75
N ASN A 128 -8.75 -11.44 -13.97
CA ASN A 128 -7.69 -10.47 -14.30
C ASN A 128 -6.28 -10.92 -13.90
N PHE A 129 -6.10 -12.15 -13.40
CA PHE A 129 -4.78 -12.65 -12.99
C PHE A 129 -3.84 -12.77 -14.19
N SER A 130 -2.79 -11.95 -14.24
CA SER A 130 -1.84 -11.87 -15.35
C SER A 130 -0.41 -12.22 -14.92
N GLU A 131 0.48 -12.45 -15.89
CA GLU A 131 1.91 -12.62 -15.61
C GLU A 131 2.50 -11.40 -14.87
N SER A 132 2.11 -10.19 -15.25
CA SER A 132 2.54 -8.97 -14.56
C SER A 132 2.10 -8.98 -13.09
N ARG A 133 0.83 -9.32 -12.83
CA ARG A 133 0.28 -9.43 -11.47
C ARG A 133 1.02 -10.49 -10.65
N ARG A 134 1.28 -11.66 -11.24
CA ARG A 134 2.06 -12.74 -10.62
C ARG A 134 3.46 -12.28 -10.24
N ASN A 135 4.15 -11.60 -11.14
CA ASN A 135 5.51 -11.11 -10.91
C ASN A 135 5.52 -10.05 -9.79
N PHE A 136 4.55 -9.14 -9.80
CA PHE A 136 4.34 -8.15 -8.74
C PHE A 136 4.12 -8.81 -7.37
N GLU A 137 3.22 -9.78 -7.25
CA GLU A 137 2.94 -10.43 -5.96
C GLU A 137 4.10 -11.28 -5.46
N LEU A 138 4.83 -11.94 -6.37
CA LEU A 138 6.07 -12.64 -6.00
C LEU A 138 7.13 -11.66 -5.49
N ALA A 139 7.29 -10.51 -6.15
CA ALA A 139 8.19 -9.45 -5.70
C ALA A 139 7.76 -8.94 -4.33
N GLN A 140 6.47 -8.66 -4.13
CA GLN A 140 5.92 -8.21 -2.85
C GLN A 140 6.21 -9.21 -1.72
N ILE A 141 5.92 -10.50 -1.93
CA ILE A 141 6.19 -11.55 -0.92
C ILE A 141 7.68 -11.64 -0.63
N ASN A 142 8.52 -11.78 -1.66
CA ASN A 142 9.97 -11.98 -1.49
C ASN A 142 10.62 -10.77 -0.82
N ASN A 143 10.25 -9.57 -1.24
CA ASN A 143 10.84 -8.34 -0.71
C ASN A 143 10.33 -8.03 0.69
N THR A 144 9.07 -8.35 1.02
CA THR A 144 8.57 -8.26 2.41
C THR A 144 9.31 -9.23 3.32
N LEU A 145 9.49 -10.49 2.91
CA LEU A 145 10.28 -11.47 3.68
C LEU A 145 11.75 -11.04 3.82
N THR A 146 12.30 -10.41 2.79
CA THR A 146 13.65 -9.84 2.82
C THR A 146 13.75 -8.68 3.80
N ALA A 147 12.80 -7.76 3.79
CA ALA A 147 12.70 -6.67 4.76
C ALA A 147 12.59 -7.20 6.20
N MET A 148 11.71 -8.18 6.43
CA MET A 148 11.58 -8.85 7.73
C MET A 148 12.89 -9.50 8.16
N LYS A 149 13.56 -10.23 7.25
CA LYS A 149 14.86 -10.83 7.55
C LYS A 149 15.89 -9.75 7.95
N PHE A 150 15.95 -8.64 7.23
CA PHE A 150 16.82 -7.53 7.61
C PHE A 150 16.49 -6.97 9.00
N MET A 151 15.21 -6.84 9.36
CA MET A 151 14.78 -6.43 10.70
C MET A 151 15.27 -7.39 11.79
N TYR A 152 15.13 -8.70 11.58
CA TYR A 152 15.53 -9.71 12.56
C TYR A 152 17.06 -9.86 12.66
N ASP A 153 17.78 -9.81 11.54
CA ASP A 153 19.23 -10.01 11.50
C ASP A 153 20.01 -8.77 12.01
N HIS A 154 19.44 -7.56 11.92
CA HIS A 154 20.12 -6.29 12.24
C HIS A 154 19.51 -5.60 13.45
N ASP A 155 19.56 -6.25 14.61
CA ASP A 155 19.02 -5.85 15.93
C ASP A 155 19.34 -4.40 16.38
N LYS A 156 18.81 -3.39 15.65
CA LYS A 156 18.90 -1.92 15.78
C LYS A 156 19.88 -1.11 14.91
N LYS A 157 20.57 -1.63 13.88
CA LYS A 157 21.36 -0.74 12.98
C LYS A 157 21.46 -1.26 11.54
N LEU A 158 20.70 -0.61 10.65
CA LEU A 158 20.87 -0.74 9.19
C LEU A 158 22.16 -0.11 8.65
N THR A 159 22.83 0.69 9.47
CA THR A 159 24.13 1.23 9.12
C THR A 159 25.16 0.74 10.12
N THR A 160 25.69 -0.46 9.89
CA THR A 160 27.13 -0.60 10.11
C THR A 160 27.76 0.28 9.03
N HIS A 161 27.96 1.57 9.32
CA HIS A 161 28.73 2.49 8.48
C HIS A 161 30.21 2.07 8.47
N ASN A 162 30.49 0.85 8.04
CA ASN A 162 31.66 0.61 7.22
C ASN A 162 31.12 0.64 5.79
N PHE A 163 30.79 1.83 5.29
CA PHE A 163 30.96 2.10 3.86
C PHE A 163 32.45 1.89 3.62
N ARG A 164 32.87 0.64 3.44
CA ARG A 164 34.05 0.39 2.64
C ARG A 164 33.63 0.88 1.27
N GLU A 165 34.26 1.95 0.80
CA GLU A 165 34.42 2.16 -0.63
C GLU A 165 34.96 0.83 -1.17
N VAL A 166 34.05 -0.05 -1.60
CA VAL A 166 34.42 -1.22 -2.38
C VAL A 166 34.66 -0.63 -3.75
N ASP A 167 35.91 -0.77 -4.18
CA ASP A 167 36.44 -0.42 -5.48
C ASP A 167 36.62 1.08 -5.71
N ALA A 168 37.68 1.65 -5.14
CA ALA A 168 38.42 2.67 -5.86
C ALA A 168 38.86 2.05 -7.19
N ILE A 169 38.07 2.27 -8.25
CA ILE A 169 38.44 1.92 -9.62
C ILE A 169 39.84 2.50 -9.83
N ASN A 170 40.81 1.63 -10.11
CA ASN A 170 42.17 2.05 -10.41
C ASN A 170 42.14 2.74 -11.78
N LEU A 171 41.80 4.04 -11.79
CA LEU A 171 41.66 4.86 -12.99
C LEU A 171 42.95 4.95 -13.80
N ASN A 172 44.09 4.54 -13.23
CA ASN A 172 45.40 4.60 -13.85
C ASN A 172 45.62 3.55 -14.97
N SER A 173 44.70 2.59 -15.17
CA SER A 173 44.85 1.53 -16.17
C SER A 173 43.80 1.52 -17.29
N LEU A 174 42.85 2.47 -17.30
CA LEU A 174 41.80 2.53 -18.32
C LEU A 174 42.08 3.66 -19.31
N SER A 175 42.07 3.33 -20.60
CA SER A 175 42.13 4.38 -21.62
C SER A 175 40.82 5.19 -21.59
N LEU A 176 40.89 6.49 -21.91
CA LEU A 176 39.69 7.34 -22.01
C LEU A 176 38.58 6.73 -22.91
N PRO A 177 38.91 6.10 -24.06
CA PRO A 177 37.93 5.33 -24.83
C PRO A 177 37.21 4.23 -24.04
N ASP A 178 37.92 3.44 -23.22
CA ASP A 178 37.35 2.35 -22.43
C ASP A 178 36.41 2.85 -21.32
N VAL A 179 36.76 4.01 -20.73
CA VAL A 179 35.91 4.69 -19.74
C VAL A 179 34.61 5.17 -20.41
N ILE A 180 34.71 5.83 -21.56
CA ILE A 180 33.55 6.33 -22.31
C ILE A 180 32.64 5.17 -22.72
N GLU A 181 33.21 4.06 -23.21
CA GLU A 181 32.43 2.89 -23.62
C GLU A 181 31.75 2.22 -22.41
N SER A 182 32.43 2.15 -21.26
CA SER A 182 31.85 1.62 -20.04
C SER A 182 30.68 2.48 -19.52
N ILE A 183 30.80 3.82 -19.61
CA ILE A 183 29.71 4.74 -19.29
C ILE A 183 28.51 4.50 -20.21
N ARG A 184 28.72 4.42 -21.52
CA ARG A 184 27.64 4.18 -22.50
C ARG A 184 26.92 2.86 -22.27
N ARG A 185 27.68 1.78 -22.04
CA ARG A 185 27.12 0.47 -21.71
C ARG A 185 26.32 0.51 -20.41
N SER A 186 26.85 1.14 -19.37
CA SER A 186 26.13 1.29 -18.10
C SER A 186 24.84 2.10 -18.27
N GLN A 187 24.87 3.19 -19.04
CA GLN A 187 23.68 3.97 -19.38
C GLN A 187 22.64 3.10 -20.11
N HIS A 188 23.05 2.31 -21.10
CA HIS A 188 22.14 1.42 -21.83
C HIS A 188 21.47 0.38 -20.92
N GLU A 189 22.25 -0.32 -20.09
CA GLU A 189 21.71 -1.31 -19.15
C GLU A 189 20.80 -0.67 -18.09
N ASN A 190 21.16 0.52 -17.59
CA ASN A 190 20.32 1.27 -16.66
C ASN A 190 18.99 1.69 -17.28
N ILE A 191 18.99 2.17 -18.53
CA ILE A 191 17.76 2.53 -19.24
C ILE A 191 16.87 1.31 -19.43
N LYS A 192 17.45 0.18 -19.84
CA LYS A 192 16.71 -1.08 -19.99
C LYS A 192 16.12 -1.55 -18.66
N PHE A 193 16.89 -1.48 -17.59
CA PHE A 193 16.45 -1.79 -16.24
C PHE A 193 15.29 -0.87 -15.80
N LEU A 194 15.45 0.45 -15.92
CA LEU A 194 14.44 1.43 -15.53
C LEU A 194 13.15 1.27 -16.35
N THR A 195 13.27 1.04 -17.66
CA THR A 195 12.12 0.80 -18.55
C THR A 195 11.35 -0.45 -18.13
N THR A 196 12.07 -1.51 -17.77
CA THR A 196 11.46 -2.74 -17.27
C THR A 196 10.80 -2.49 -15.91
N LYS A 197 11.46 -1.75 -15.01
CA LYS A 197 10.90 -1.46 -13.69
C LYS A 197 9.64 -0.59 -13.75
N ILE A 198 9.62 0.42 -14.61
CA ILE A 198 8.42 1.24 -14.85
C ILE A 198 7.27 0.33 -15.32
N SER A 199 7.51 -0.63 -16.22
CA SER A 199 6.44 -1.50 -16.72
C SER A 199 6.04 -2.64 -15.78
N THR A 200 6.92 -3.09 -14.89
CA THR A 200 6.67 -4.27 -14.03
C THR A 200 6.35 -3.95 -12.56
N GLU A 201 6.84 -2.83 -12.03
CA GLU A 201 6.63 -2.45 -10.61
C GLU A 201 5.46 -1.48 -10.42
N LEU A 202 4.97 -0.87 -11.51
CA LEU A 202 3.70 -0.15 -11.48
C LEU A 202 2.58 -1.17 -11.25
N SER A 203 1.95 -1.09 -10.10
CA SER A 203 0.67 -1.77 -9.89
C SER A 203 -0.36 -1.29 -10.90
N ASN A 204 -1.38 -2.08 -11.15
CA ASN A 204 -2.52 -1.70 -12.01
C ASN A 204 -3.19 -0.38 -11.59
N ASN A 205 -2.96 0.08 -10.35
CA ASN A 205 -3.51 1.30 -9.79
C ASN A 205 -2.52 2.49 -9.82
N GLY A 206 -1.39 2.37 -10.52
CA GLY A 206 -0.40 3.45 -10.64
C GLY A 206 0.50 3.63 -9.41
N LEU A 207 0.52 2.66 -8.50
CA LEU A 207 1.34 2.69 -7.28
C LEU A 207 2.65 1.93 -7.50
N TRP A 208 3.78 2.47 -7.04
CA TRP A 208 5.10 1.83 -7.08
C TRP A 208 5.47 1.30 -5.70
N TYR A 209 5.95 0.05 -5.63
CA TYR A 209 6.43 -0.56 -4.39
C TYR A 209 7.95 -0.61 -4.33
N GLY A 210 8.52 -0.37 -3.16
CA GLY A 210 9.97 -0.37 -3.00
C GLY A 210 10.39 -0.46 -1.55
N PHE A 211 11.70 -0.62 -1.36
CA PHE A 211 12.30 -0.57 -0.03
C PHE A 211 12.43 0.88 0.42
N HIS A 212 11.97 1.18 1.63
CA HIS A 212 12.17 2.48 2.27
C HIS A 212 12.45 2.31 3.77
N ALA A 213 12.99 3.37 4.37
CA ALA A 213 13.14 3.42 5.81
C ALA A 213 11.78 3.69 6.47
N SER A 214 11.44 2.89 7.47
CA SER A 214 10.32 3.13 8.38
C SER A 214 10.71 4.16 9.44
N PRO A 215 9.77 4.93 10.01
CA PRO A 215 10.04 5.81 11.15
C PRO A 215 10.71 5.09 12.35
N GLY A 216 10.52 3.78 12.48
CA GLY A 216 11.19 2.95 13.48
C GLY A 216 12.65 2.61 13.19
N GLY A 217 13.22 3.10 12.08
CA GLY A 217 14.63 2.92 11.71
C GLY A 217 14.95 1.57 11.06
N TYR A 218 13.94 0.82 10.60
CA TYR A 218 14.10 -0.43 9.87
C TYR A 218 13.68 -0.29 8.39
N ILE A 219 14.05 -1.26 7.55
CA ILE A 219 13.64 -1.30 6.14
C ILE A 219 12.26 -1.96 6.06
N GLU A 220 11.35 -1.32 5.34
CA GLU A 220 10.07 -1.88 4.92
C GLU A 220 10.03 -2.01 3.40
N TYR A 221 9.30 -3.01 2.91
CA TYR A 221 8.91 -3.07 1.50
C TYR A 221 7.42 -2.74 1.41
N SER A 222 7.11 -1.54 0.94
CA SER A 222 5.73 -1.10 0.83
C SER A 222 5.56 -0.10 -0.30
N GLU A 223 4.37 0.48 -0.41
CA GLU A 223 4.10 1.56 -1.35
C GLU A 223 5.02 2.75 -1.07
N LEU A 224 5.68 3.25 -2.10
CA LEU A 224 6.53 4.43 -1.96
C LEU A 224 5.68 5.68 -1.77
N GLY A 225 6.10 6.52 -0.81
CA GLY A 225 5.50 7.82 -0.59
C GLY A 225 5.79 8.79 -1.74
N GLU A 226 5.36 10.04 -1.59
CA GLU A 226 5.50 11.05 -2.65
C GLU A 226 6.79 11.86 -2.51
N ASP A 227 7.61 11.66 -1.48
CA ASP A 227 8.80 12.49 -1.21
C ASP A 227 9.91 12.39 -2.27
N LEU A 228 10.90 13.27 -2.14
CA LEU A 228 12.06 13.32 -3.04
C LEU A 228 13.10 12.24 -2.74
N TYR A 229 13.26 11.82 -1.48
CA TYR A 229 14.41 11.00 -1.09
C TYR A 229 14.28 9.53 -1.50
N TYR A 230 13.15 8.88 -1.19
CA TYR A 230 12.85 7.51 -1.64
C TYR A 230 11.49 7.41 -2.35
N GLY A 231 10.72 8.50 -2.37
CA GLY A 231 9.38 8.53 -2.94
C GLY A 231 9.31 8.69 -4.47
N LEU A 232 8.08 8.66 -4.96
CA LEU A 232 7.73 8.75 -6.37
C LEU A 232 8.27 10.02 -7.03
N SER A 233 8.24 11.17 -6.34
CA SER A 233 8.71 12.43 -6.92
C SER A 233 10.21 12.39 -7.23
N GLY A 234 11.00 11.76 -6.37
CA GLY A 234 12.43 11.55 -6.63
C GLY A 234 12.69 10.62 -7.81
N ILE A 235 11.94 9.51 -7.89
CA ILE A 235 12.02 8.57 -9.01
C ILE A 235 11.70 9.28 -10.33
N ILE A 236 10.55 9.96 -10.40
CA ILE A 236 10.11 10.68 -11.60
C ILE A 236 11.14 11.76 -11.98
N TYR A 237 11.63 12.54 -11.02
CA TYR A 237 12.62 13.58 -11.28
C TYR A 237 13.94 13.02 -11.83
N GLY A 238 14.40 11.90 -11.28
CA GLY A 238 15.55 11.16 -11.81
C GLY A 238 15.30 10.67 -13.24
N LEU A 239 14.12 10.09 -13.50
CA LEU A 239 13.73 9.60 -14.82
C LEU A 239 13.65 10.73 -15.85
N VAL A 240 13.07 11.89 -15.51
CA VAL A 240 13.02 13.06 -16.39
C VAL A 240 14.42 13.61 -16.69
N THR A 241 15.27 13.67 -15.67
CA THR A 241 16.66 14.12 -15.84
C THR A 241 17.43 13.18 -16.78
N ILE A 242 17.26 11.86 -16.61
CA ILE A 242 17.84 10.87 -17.52
C ILE A 242 17.24 11.01 -18.91
N HIS A 243 15.91 11.19 -19.02
CA HIS A 243 15.21 11.32 -20.29
C HIS A 243 15.75 12.46 -21.15
N HIS A 244 16.08 13.60 -20.52
CA HIS A 244 16.69 14.76 -21.16
C HIS A 244 18.09 14.45 -21.74
N MET A 245 18.82 13.49 -21.14
CA MET A 245 20.14 13.06 -21.60
C MET A 245 20.06 11.90 -22.60
N THR A 246 19.09 11.00 -22.42
CA THR A 246 18.89 9.82 -23.26
C THR A 246 17.40 9.46 -23.28
N PRO A 247 16.76 9.41 -24.46
CA PRO A 247 15.35 9.09 -24.56
C PRO A 247 14.98 7.77 -23.86
N ILE A 248 14.01 7.82 -22.95
CA ILE A 248 13.40 6.65 -22.31
C ILE A 248 11.91 6.63 -22.68
N PRO A 249 11.25 5.45 -22.72
CA PRO A 249 9.82 5.38 -23.01
C PRO A 249 8.99 6.18 -22.00
N THR A 250 8.09 7.01 -22.49
CA THR A 250 7.24 7.90 -21.68
C THR A 250 5.91 7.25 -21.26
N ASP A 251 5.55 6.12 -21.88
CA ASP A 251 4.23 5.48 -21.76
C ASP A 251 3.85 5.11 -20.33
N GLY A 252 4.83 4.83 -19.46
CA GLY A 252 4.62 4.60 -18.03
C GLY A 252 4.97 5.79 -17.12
N LEU A 253 5.71 6.77 -17.63
CA LEU A 253 6.18 7.92 -16.84
C LEU A 253 5.10 8.99 -16.67
N LEU A 254 4.33 9.28 -17.73
CA LEU A 254 3.23 10.25 -17.66
C LEU A 254 2.10 9.81 -16.72
N PRO A 255 1.60 8.57 -16.77
CA PRO A 255 0.61 8.09 -15.79
C PRO A 255 1.11 8.20 -14.35
N LEU A 256 2.36 7.80 -14.10
CA LEU A 256 2.95 7.86 -12.77
C LEU A 256 3.10 9.30 -12.26
N LEU A 257 3.51 10.23 -13.13
CA LEU A 257 3.59 11.66 -12.83
C LEU A 257 2.22 12.24 -12.46
N ASN A 258 1.18 11.91 -13.23
CA ASN A 258 -0.17 12.39 -13.00
C ASN A 258 -0.74 11.85 -11.68
N GLU A 259 -0.52 10.57 -11.39
CA GLU A 259 -0.96 9.95 -10.16
C GLU A 259 -0.24 10.52 -8.93
N THR A 260 1.09 10.70 -9.03
CA THR A 260 1.89 11.31 -7.96
C THR A 260 1.44 12.74 -7.67
N TYR A 261 1.18 13.53 -8.72
CA TYR A 261 0.64 14.87 -8.57
C TYR A 261 -0.73 14.87 -7.88
N ARG A 262 -1.66 14.02 -8.34
CA ARG A 262 -3.01 13.90 -7.76
C ARG A 262 -2.95 13.62 -6.27
N ARG A 263 -2.05 12.71 -5.85
CA ARG A 263 -1.83 12.37 -4.44
C ARG A 263 -1.26 13.54 -3.64
N VAL A 264 -0.27 14.24 -4.18
CA VAL A 264 0.32 15.42 -3.51
C VAL A 264 -0.73 16.51 -3.32
N VAL A 265 -1.53 16.82 -4.36
CA VAL A 265 -2.61 17.82 -4.26
C VAL A 265 -3.65 17.40 -3.22
N ALA A 266 -4.13 16.16 -3.27
CA ALA A 266 -5.11 15.66 -2.29
C ALA A 266 -4.59 15.74 -0.84
N LYS A 267 -3.29 15.54 -0.62
CA LYS A 267 -2.69 15.72 0.71
C LYS A 267 -2.55 17.19 1.08
N LEU A 268 -2.17 18.08 0.15
CA LEU A 268 -2.08 19.52 0.40
C LEU A 268 -3.44 20.14 0.73
N ASP A 269 -4.51 19.63 0.13
CA ASP A 269 -5.88 20.10 0.39
C ASP A 269 -6.44 19.59 1.73
N ASN A 270 -5.81 18.56 2.32
CA ASN A 270 -6.20 18.02 3.62
C ASN A 270 -5.52 18.79 4.75
N GLN A 271 -6.30 19.50 5.57
CA GLN A 271 -5.83 20.32 6.70
C GLN A 271 -5.04 19.54 7.76
N GLY A 272 -5.18 18.21 7.83
CA GLY A 272 -4.44 17.36 8.76
C GLY A 272 -3.06 16.90 8.27
N SER A 273 -2.67 17.23 7.04
CA SER A 273 -1.44 16.71 6.44
C SER A 273 -0.20 17.44 6.94
N HIS A 274 0.80 16.67 7.40
CA HIS A 274 2.12 17.21 7.73
C HIS A 274 2.96 17.41 6.45
N LEU A 275 3.42 18.65 6.21
CA LEU A 275 4.19 19.00 5.02
C LEU A 275 5.58 18.33 4.97
N GLY A 276 6.24 18.17 6.12
CA GLY A 276 7.61 17.63 6.17
C GLY A 276 8.69 18.66 5.88
N GLY A 277 9.82 18.21 5.34
CA GLY A 277 11.02 19.00 5.06
C GLY A 277 11.45 18.96 3.58
N SER A 278 12.69 19.38 3.31
CA SER A 278 13.19 19.53 1.93
C SER A 278 13.56 18.20 1.25
N HIS A 279 13.80 17.14 2.01
CA HIS A 279 14.15 15.81 1.49
C HIS A 279 13.06 14.76 1.75
N PHE A 280 12.26 14.94 2.80
CA PHE A 280 11.21 14.01 3.23
C PHE A 280 9.88 14.74 3.36
N GLY A 281 8.78 14.06 3.05
CA GLY A 281 7.43 14.61 3.15
C GLY A 281 7.00 15.42 1.92
N ILE A 282 5.75 15.88 1.94
CA ILE A 282 5.04 16.51 0.83
C ILE A 282 5.78 17.75 0.27
N SER A 283 6.39 18.57 1.13
CA SER A 283 7.12 19.76 0.68
C SER A 283 8.31 19.43 -0.22
N SER A 284 8.98 18.29 0.00
CA SER A 284 10.09 17.84 -0.84
C SER A 284 9.64 17.45 -2.26
N SER A 285 8.37 17.10 -2.43
CA SER A 285 7.77 16.65 -3.69
C SER A 285 7.45 17.80 -4.65
N ILE A 286 7.19 19.00 -4.13
CA ILE A 286 6.61 20.12 -4.89
C ILE A 286 7.51 20.55 -6.05
N LEU A 287 8.77 20.89 -5.77
CA LEU A 287 9.69 21.40 -6.78
C LEU A 287 10.05 20.34 -7.84
N PRO A 288 10.43 19.09 -7.46
CA PRO A 288 10.68 18.03 -8.43
C PRO A 288 9.48 17.78 -9.35
N LEU A 289 8.26 17.70 -8.79
CA LEU A 289 7.05 17.52 -9.60
C LEU A 289 6.81 18.69 -10.55
N ALA A 290 6.93 19.94 -10.08
CA ALA A 290 6.76 21.11 -10.93
C ALA A 290 7.74 21.12 -12.13
N ILE A 291 8.98 20.69 -11.92
CA ILE A 291 9.97 20.53 -13.00
C ILE A 291 9.54 19.46 -13.99
N CYS A 292 9.13 18.28 -13.51
CA CYS A 292 8.68 17.17 -14.35
C CYS A 292 7.44 17.53 -15.17
N LEU A 293 6.49 18.25 -14.59
CA LEU A 293 5.28 18.70 -15.27
C LEU A 293 5.58 19.69 -16.38
N LYS A 294 6.47 20.64 -16.11
CA LYS A 294 6.95 21.58 -17.11
C LYS A 294 7.68 20.88 -18.26
N TYR A 295 8.46 19.83 -17.96
CA TYR A 295 9.18 19.07 -18.97
C TYR A 295 8.25 18.38 -19.98
N PHE A 296 7.08 17.92 -19.53
CA PHE A 296 6.08 17.27 -20.39
C PHE A 296 4.99 18.21 -20.91
N ASP A 297 5.24 19.52 -20.94
CA ASP A 297 4.31 20.55 -21.42
C ASP A 297 2.91 20.47 -20.76
N ASP A 298 2.87 20.23 -19.44
CA ASP A 298 1.68 20.07 -18.58
C ASP A 298 0.32 20.15 -19.31
N SER A 299 -0.07 19.04 -19.94
CA SER A 299 -1.29 18.95 -20.75
C SER A 299 -2.57 18.84 -19.91
N ARG A 300 -2.48 18.96 -18.58
CA ARG A 300 -3.63 18.80 -17.67
C ARG A 300 -4.48 20.06 -17.53
N HIS A 301 -4.11 21.14 -18.22
CA HIS A 301 -4.97 22.30 -18.44
C HIS A 301 -6.05 22.06 -19.50
N MET A 302 -6.83 20.98 -19.41
CA MET A 302 -8.13 20.85 -20.08
C MET A 302 -8.96 19.82 -19.31
N ASN A 303 -9.62 20.28 -18.25
CA ASN A 303 -10.83 19.76 -17.60
C ASN A 303 -10.86 20.25 -16.15
N CYS A 304 -11.04 21.57 -15.98
CA CYS A 304 -11.71 22.14 -14.82
C CYS A 304 -13.16 22.43 -15.24
#